data_AF-A0A1X0NTB9-F1
#
_entry.id   AF-A0A1X0NTB9-F1
#
_cell.length_a   1.000
_cell.length_b   1.000
_cell.length_c   1.000
_cell.angle_alpha   90.00
_cell.angle_beta   90.00
_cell.angle_gamma   90.00
#
_symmetry.space_group_name_H-M   'P 1'
#
loop_
_entity.id
_entity.type
_entity.pdbx_description
1 polymer ?
#
loop_
_entity_poly.entity_id
_entity_poly.type
_entity_poly.pdbx_seq_one_letter_code
_entity_poly.pdbx_strand_id
1 'polypeptide(L)'
;MTNKVLKALKGRRSIYALGKKLPLKEEKVTELIKAVVKESPSPFNSQSSRVLLLYGEHHKKLWEIVKNTLKPMIPAEAFAATEQKVNKSFLPGAGTVLFYEDEKVVKEL
;
A
#
# COMPACT_ATOMS: atom_id res chain seq x y z
N MET A 1 1.79 6.86 -33.20
CA MET A 1 2.66 6.54 -32.04
C MET A 1 1.80 6.22 -30.83
N THR A 2 2.02 5.08 -30.16
CA THR A 2 1.30 4.74 -28.92
C THR A 2 1.99 5.41 -27.73
N ASN A 3 1.28 6.28 -27.01
CA ASN A 3 1.77 6.87 -25.78
C ASN A 3 1.90 5.77 -24.70
N LYS A 4 3.15 5.44 -24.32
CA LYS A 4 3.47 4.36 -23.36
C LYS A 4 2.87 4.61 -21.98
N VAL A 5 2.88 5.86 -21.50
CA VAL A 5 2.30 6.25 -20.20
C VAL A 5 0.80 6.04 -20.22
N LEU A 6 0.11 6.55 -21.25
CA LEU A 6 -1.35 6.40 -21.37
C LEU A 6 -1.75 4.91 -21.45
N LYS A 7 -0.96 4.07 -22.12
CA LYS A 7 -1.18 2.63 -22.17
C LYS A 7 -1.06 1.97 -20.79
N ALA A 8 -0.03 2.33 -20.01
CA ALA A 8 0.16 1.81 -18.65
C ALA A 8 -0.97 2.24 -17.71
N LEU A 9 -1.38 3.50 -17.77
CA LEU A 9 -2.49 4.03 -16.97
C LEU A 9 -3.82 3.32 -17.26
N LYS A 10 -4.11 3.02 -18.54
CA LYS A 10 -5.30 2.24 -18.93
C LYS A 10 -5.27 0.80 -18.39
N GLY A 11 -4.09 0.19 -18.29
CA GLY A 11 -3.93 -1.18 -17.79
C GLY A 11 -4.04 -1.31 -16.26
N ARG A 12 -3.83 -0.21 -15.51
CA ARG A 12 -3.85 -0.23 -14.04
C ARG A 12 -5.28 -0.41 -13.51
N ARG A 13 -5.50 -1.48 -12.75
CA ARG A 13 -6.76 -1.76 -12.02
C ARG A 13 -6.49 -2.02 -10.55
N SER A 14 -7.50 -1.83 -9.70
CA SER A 14 -7.45 -2.28 -8.31
C SER A 14 -7.66 -3.79 -8.28
N ILE A 15 -6.66 -4.53 -7.78
CA ILE A 15 -6.67 -6.00 -7.74
C ILE A 15 -6.86 -6.45 -6.29
N TYR A 16 -7.91 -7.24 -6.05
CA TYR A 16 -8.18 -7.83 -4.73
C TYR A 16 -7.86 -9.32 -4.67
N ALA A 17 -7.71 -10.00 -5.80
CA ALA A 17 -7.23 -11.38 -5.85
C ALA A 17 -5.70 -11.38 -5.90
N LEU A 18 -5.07 -11.13 -4.74
CA LEU A 18 -3.61 -11.08 -4.61
C LEU A 18 -3.04 -12.45 -4.24
N GLY A 19 -1.75 -12.63 -4.54
CA GLY A 19 -0.97 -13.79 -4.12
C GLY A 19 0.35 -13.39 -3.49
N LYS A 20 1.02 -14.35 -2.85
CA LYS A 20 2.25 -14.12 -2.07
C LYS A 20 3.51 -13.98 -2.93
N LYS A 21 3.45 -14.37 -4.21
CA LYS A 21 4.61 -14.38 -5.11
C LYS A 21 4.70 -13.06 -5.86
N LEU A 22 5.78 -12.32 -5.63
CA LEU A 22 6.10 -11.15 -6.43
C LEU A 22 6.65 -11.57 -7.81
N PRO A 23 6.39 -10.78 -8.86
CA PRO A 23 6.98 -11.00 -10.19
C PRO A 23 8.48 -10.63 -10.23
N LEU A 24 8.97 -9.92 -9.22
CA LEU A 24 10.35 -9.47 -9.06
C LEU A 24 10.83 -9.83 -7.65
N LYS A 25 12.15 -9.83 -7.43
CA LYS A 25 12.72 -9.96 -6.08
C LYS A 25 12.31 -8.77 -5.21
N GLU A 26 12.18 -8.99 -3.90
CA GLU A 26 11.74 -7.96 -2.94
C GLU A 26 12.62 -6.71 -2.97
N GLU A 27 13.93 -6.85 -3.17
CA GLU A 27 14.87 -5.74 -3.26
C GLU A 27 14.57 -4.87 -4.50
N LYS A 28 14.24 -5.50 -5.63
CA LYS A 28 13.88 -4.78 -6.86
C LYS A 28 12.54 -4.08 -6.76
N VAL A 29 11.59 -4.66 -6.03
CA VAL A 29 10.32 -3.99 -5.73
C VAL A 29 10.57 -2.78 -4.82
N THR A 30 11.43 -2.93 -3.81
CA THR A 30 11.80 -1.84 -2.88
C THR A 30 12.51 -0.70 -3.61
N GLU A 31 13.50 -1.00 -4.46
CA GLU A 31 14.20 0.00 -5.29
C GLU A 31 13.23 0.75 -6.20
N LEU A 32 12.31 0.03 -6.85
CA LEU A 32 11.31 0.63 -7.74
C LEU A 32 10.39 1.58 -6.98
N ILE A 33 9.84 1.16 -5.84
CA ILE A 33 8.96 2.00 -5.03
C ILE A 33 9.71 3.26 -4.55
N LYS A 34 10.95 3.10 -4.06
CA LYS A 34 11.79 4.22 -3.62
C LYS A 34 12.03 5.22 -4.75
N ALA A 35 12.35 4.75 -5.95
CA ALA A 35 12.55 5.60 -7.11
C ALA A 35 11.26 6.35 -7.47
N VAL A 36 10.12 5.66 -7.54
CA VAL A 36 8.83 6.30 -7.87
C VAL A 36 8.45 7.37 -6.87
N VAL A 37 8.61 7.12 -5.56
CA VAL A 37 8.31 8.12 -4.53
C VAL A 37 9.22 9.34 -4.66
N LYS A 38 10.51 9.13 -4.92
CA LYS A 38 11.49 10.22 -5.07
C LYS A 38 11.22 11.09 -6.31
N GLU A 39 10.86 10.48 -7.43
CA GLU A 39 10.64 11.19 -8.70
C GLU A 39 9.22 11.76 -8.83
N SER A 40 8.33 11.46 -7.88
CA SER A 40 6.99 12.06 -7.86
C SER A 40 7.09 13.52 -7.40
N PRO A 41 6.61 14.49 -8.19
CA PRO A 41 6.71 15.89 -7.83
C PRO A 41 5.86 16.19 -6.58
N SER A 42 6.39 17.08 -5.73
CA SER A 42 5.69 17.61 -4.56
C SER A 42 5.59 19.14 -4.66
N PRO A 43 4.54 19.77 -4.08
CA PRO A 43 4.45 21.23 -4.00
C PRO A 43 5.74 21.82 -3.41
N PHE A 44 6.30 22.84 -4.06
CA PHE A 44 7.56 23.49 -3.66
C PHE A 44 8.75 22.53 -3.46
N ASN A 45 8.72 21.34 -4.08
CA ASN A 45 9.70 20.28 -3.86
C ASN A 45 9.88 19.91 -2.36
N SER A 46 8.80 20.01 -1.58
CA SER A 46 8.81 19.79 -0.13
C SER A 46 9.20 18.36 0.27
N GLN A 47 8.94 17.38 -0.62
CA GLN A 47 9.27 15.97 -0.42
C GLN A 47 8.75 15.44 0.93
N SER A 48 7.52 15.81 1.31
CA SER A 48 6.90 15.39 2.56
C SER A 48 6.50 13.91 2.59
N SER A 49 6.33 13.27 1.43
CA SER A 49 5.91 11.87 1.37
C SER A 49 6.90 10.92 2.05
N ARG A 50 6.38 9.99 2.85
CA ARG A 50 7.11 8.92 3.52
C ARG A 50 6.42 7.60 3.24
N VAL A 51 7.20 6.54 3.00
CA VAL A 51 6.65 5.20 2.76
C VAL A 51 7.29 4.18 3.68
N LEU A 52 6.47 3.27 4.21
CA LEU A 52 6.91 2.11 4.97
C LEU A 52 6.51 0.84 4.21
N LEU A 53 7.50 0.03 3.85
CA LEU A 53 7.30 -1.22 3.13
C LEU A 53 7.33 -2.37 4.13
N LEU A 54 6.26 -3.15 4.16
CA LEU A 54 6.12 -4.31 5.04
C LEU A 54 6.03 -5.58 4.19
N TYR A 55 6.93 -6.52 4.46
CA TYR A 55 6.96 -7.85 3.85
C TYR A 55 6.78 -8.93 4.92
N GLY A 56 6.52 -10.17 4.49
CA GLY A 56 6.50 -11.35 5.37
C GLY A 56 5.65 -11.18 6.63
N GLU A 57 6.25 -11.39 7.80
CA GLU A 57 5.57 -11.30 9.09
C GLU A 57 5.11 -9.87 9.44
N HIS A 58 5.83 -8.83 9.00
CA HIS A 58 5.40 -7.45 9.24
C HIS A 58 4.14 -7.08 8.47
N HIS A 59 4.01 -7.59 7.23
CA HIS A 59 2.78 -7.46 6.45
C HIS A 59 1.60 -8.14 7.18
N LYS A 60 1.79 -9.37 7.66
CA LYS A 60 0.74 -10.09 8.42
C LYS A 60 0.37 -9.34 9.70
N LYS A 61 1.39 -8.88 10.46
CA LYS A 61 1.20 -8.14 11.71
C LYS A 61 0.35 -6.88 11.51
N LEU A 62 0.56 -6.14 10.42
CA LEU A 62 -0.29 -5.00 10.08
C LEU A 62 -1.77 -5.40 9.97
N TRP A 63 -2.07 -6.47 9.21
CA TRP A 63 -3.46 -6.88 9.00
C TRP A 63 -4.11 -7.48 10.24
N GLU A 64 -3.34 -8.06 11.16
CA GLU A 64 -3.81 -8.40 12.50
C GLU A 64 -4.12 -7.16 13.33
N ILE A 65 -3.26 -6.13 13.30
CA ILE A 65 -3.54 -4.83 13.94
C ILE A 65 -4.85 -4.24 13.41
N VAL A 66 -5.05 -4.23 12.07
CA VAL A 66 -6.29 -3.72 11.46
C VAL A 66 -7.51 -4.47 11.96
N LYS A 67 -7.50 -5.81 11.96
CA LYS A 67 -8.64 -6.60 12.45
C LYS A 67 -8.93 -6.33 13.92
N ASN A 68 -7.90 -6.31 14.77
CA ASN A 68 -8.04 -6.09 16.20
C ASN A 68 -8.55 -4.70 16.55
N THR A 69 -8.12 -3.67 15.81
CA THR A 69 -8.60 -2.29 16.00
C THR A 69 -10.05 -2.12 15.55
N LEU A 70 -10.46 -2.78 14.45
CA LEU A 70 -11.83 -2.66 13.93
C LEU A 70 -12.85 -3.46 14.73
N LYS A 71 -12.46 -4.61 15.30
CA LYS A 71 -13.36 -5.51 16.04
C LYS A 71 -14.21 -4.81 17.13
N PRO A 72 -13.66 -3.96 18.01
CA PRO A 72 -14.46 -3.25 19.00
C PRO A 72 -15.25 -2.05 18.44
N MET A 73 -14.96 -1.60 17.22
CA MET A 73 -15.56 -0.39 16.63
C MET A 73 -16.81 -0.67 15.79
N ILE A 74 -17.05 -1.93 15.39
CA ILE A 74 -18.16 -2.30 14.52
C ILE A 74 -19.00 -3.46 15.09
N PRO A 75 -20.31 -3.50 14.82
CA PRO A 75 -21.16 -4.63 15.21
C PRO A 75 -20.61 -5.97 14.70
N ALA A 76 -20.80 -7.05 15.46
CA ALA A 76 -20.23 -8.36 15.17
C ALA A 76 -20.66 -8.89 13.79
N GLU A 77 -21.91 -8.62 13.40
CA GLU A 77 -22.49 -8.98 12.12
C GLU A 77 -21.81 -8.26 10.95
N ALA A 78 -21.37 -7.02 11.15
CA ALA A 78 -20.61 -6.24 10.17
C ALA A 78 -19.11 -6.60 10.15
N PHE A 79 -18.59 -7.12 11.27
CA PHE A 79 -17.19 -7.54 11.37
C PHE A 79 -16.87 -8.73 10.48
N ALA A 80 -17.78 -9.70 10.33
CA ALA A 80 -17.55 -10.88 9.49
C ALA A 80 -17.19 -10.52 8.04
N ALA A 81 -17.88 -9.54 7.44
CA ALA A 81 -17.58 -9.05 6.10
C ALA A 81 -16.21 -8.36 6.01
N THR A 82 -15.85 -7.60 7.05
CA THR A 82 -14.56 -6.91 7.16
C THR A 82 -13.40 -7.90 7.28
N GLU A 83 -13.54 -8.89 8.17
CA GLU A 83 -12.57 -9.96 8.35
C GLU A 83 -12.39 -10.76 7.05
N GLN A 84 -13.49 -11.13 6.39
CA GLN A 84 -13.44 -11.82 5.10
C GLN A 84 -12.70 -10.99 4.05
N LYS A 85 -12.92 -9.67 4.03
CA LYS A 85 -12.21 -8.78 3.10
C LYS A 85 -10.71 -8.79 3.36
N VAL A 86 -10.27 -8.66 4.61
CA VAL A 86 -8.85 -8.71 4.98
C VAL A 86 -8.23 -10.06 4.61
N ASN A 87 -8.86 -11.15 5.04
CA ASN A 87 -8.33 -12.51 4.87
C ASN A 87 -8.27 -12.94 3.40
N LYS A 88 -9.23 -12.51 2.57
CA LYS A 88 -9.29 -12.91 1.15
C LYS A 88 -8.60 -11.92 0.21
N SER A 89 -8.54 -10.63 0.56
CA SER A 89 -8.04 -9.60 -0.37
C SER A 89 -6.66 -9.07 -0.06
N PHE A 90 -6.30 -8.93 1.21
CA PHE A 90 -5.10 -8.18 1.60
C PHE A 90 -4.01 -9.08 2.17
N LEU A 91 -4.37 -9.94 3.14
CA LEU A 91 -3.46 -10.89 3.78
C LEU A 91 -2.79 -11.90 2.82
N PRO A 92 -3.41 -12.31 1.70
CA PRO A 92 -2.74 -13.16 0.72
C PRO A 92 -1.65 -12.45 -0.10
N GLY A 93 -1.56 -11.12 -0.02
CA GLY A 93 -0.55 -10.33 -0.73
C GLY A 93 0.87 -10.61 -0.26
N ALA A 94 1.85 -10.27 -1.09
CA ALA A 94 3.26 -10.43 -0.76
C ALA A 94 3.77 -9.37 0.24
N GLY A 95 3.09 -8.24 0.34
CA GLY A 95 3.50 -7.13 1.20
C GLY A 95 2.49 -5.99 1.19
N THR A 96 2.77 -4.95 1.97
CA THR A 96 1.98 -3.73 2.06
C THR A 96 2.87 -2.51 2.03
N VAL A 97 2.45 -1.48 1.31
CA VAL A 97 3.07 -0.15 1.33
C VAL A 97 2.14 0.78 2.09
N LEU A 98 2.63 1.32 3.20
CA LEU A 98 1.94 2.36 3.95
C LEU A 98 2.49 3.72 3.50
N PHE A 99 1.60 4.62 3.12
CA PHE A 99 1.92 5.97 2.69
C PHE A 99 1.59 6.95 3.81
N TYR A 100 2.52 7.87 4.08
CA TYR A 100 2.41 8.91 5.09
C TYR A 100 2.90 10.23 4.52
N GLU A 101 2.53 11.32 5.18
CA GLU A 101 3.05 12.65 4.91
C GLU A 101 3.71 13.20 6.17
N ASP A 102 4.86 13.85 6.00
CA ASP A 102 5.57 14.54 7.08
C ASP A 102 4.83 15.84 7.42
N GLU A 103 3.99 15.79 8.45
CA GLU A 103 3.16 16.93 8.83
C GLU A 103 3.98 18.19 9.19
N LYS A 104 5.22 18.05 9.67
CA LYS A 104 6.05 19.21 9.98
C LYS A 104 6.39 19.97 8.71
N VAL A 105 6.87 19.24 7.70
CA VAL A 105 7.16 19.80 6.37
C VAL A 105 5.92 20.44 5.77
N VAL A 106 4.76 19.77 5.84
CA VAL A 106 3.51 20.30 5.29
C VAL A 106 3.06 21.60 5.98
N LYS A 107 3.26 21.71 7.30
CA LYS A 107 2.87 22.89 8.10
C LYS A 107 3.83 24.08 7.96
N GLU A 108 5.04 23.85 7.47
CA GLU A 108 6.07 24.87 7.25
C GLU A 108 6.03 25.49 5.83
N LEU A 109 5.17 24.97 4.95
CA LEU A 109 4.87 25.51 3.62
C LEU A 109 3.83 26.63 3.67
#